data_AF-A0A8K0X2Z8-F1
#
_entry.id   AF-A0A8K0X2Z8-F1
#
_cell.length_a   1.000
_cell.length_b   1.000
_cell.length_c   1.000
_cell.angle_alpha   90.00
_cell.angle_beta   90.00
_cell.angle_gamma   90.00
#
_symmetry.space_group_name_H-M   'P 1'
#
loop_
_entity.id
_entity.type
_entity.pdbx_description
1 polymer ?
#
loop_
_entity_poly.entity_id
_entity_poly.type
_entity_poly.pdbx_seq_one_letter_code
_entity_poly.pdbx_strand_id
1 'polypeptide(L)'
;MASPTEQADDTINWPGLDEFVDIVVNRSAATSTLTVHNIPHDEIQRFIDLYEETLHRNIMFYDAQTKVGIFRIPSNDQVAAKSEFSTHLGMVIHNMRRDRLVCPSGSVLCQSADRTIIATPDTSLIPTNRLDEHPFPSVMVQVGRMQSRRSLMQIMRKWFRCSGGQVKIVVIINIIRGPPGRDEMVFQKWRCPEDEPVCDTAFSIKLRDDAPQPAPGTRRRFEESEFEVEVAPHSRPLPMVLEYELVCNEAPGPEQGDILMTEAMFRDMAVSTWLWFR
;
A
#
# COMPACT_ATOMS: atom_id res chain seq x y z
N MET A 1 -41.96 -3.82 -5.48
CA MET A 1 -41.25 -4.95 -4.85
C MET A 1 -39.83 -4.91 -5.35
N ALA A 2 -38.88 -4.52 -4.50
CA ALA A 2 -37.46 -4.50 -4.84
C ALA A 2 -36.94 -5.94 -4.73
N SER A 3 -36.40 -6.48 -5.82
CA SER A 3 -35.72 -7.78 -5.80
C SER A 3 -34.52 -7.70 -4.87
N PRO A 4 -34.22 -8.75 -4.07
CA PRO A 4 -32.98 -8.79 -3.32
C PRO A 4 -31.84 -8.79 -4.34
N THR A 5 -30.96 -7.80 -4.25
CA THR A 5 -29.71 -7.81 -5.00
C THR A 5 -28.90 -8.98 -4.46
N GLU A 6 -28.84 -10.04 -5.23
CA GLU A 6 -27.97 -11.19 -5.00
C GLU A 6 -26.54 -10.63 -4.94
N GLN A 7 -25.98 -10.55 -3.74
CA GLN A 7 -24.57 -10.24 -3.54
C GLN A 7 -23.83 -11.39 -4.20
N ALA A 8 -23.25 -11.15 -5.37
CA ALA A 8 -22.35 -12.10 -6.00
C ALA A 8 -21.28 -12.43 -4.96
N ASP A 9 -21.36 -13.66 -4.44
CA ASP A 9 -20.39 -14.19 -3.51
C ASP A 9 -19.13 -14.37 -4.34
N ASP A 10 -18.24 -13.37 -4.32
CA ASP A 10 -16.93 -13.44 -4.94
C ASP A 10 -16.08 -14.45 -4.16
N THR A 11 -16.50 -15.72 -4.06
CA THR A 11 -15.72 -16.80 -3.45
C THR A 11 -14.43 -16.93 -4.22
N ILE A 12 -13.39 -16.26 -3.73
CA ILE A 12 -12.03 -16.52 -4.15
C ILE A 12 -11.74 -17.90 -3.62
N ASN A 13 -11.76 -18.88 -4.52
CA ASN A 13 -11.44 -20.25 -4.21
C ASN A 13 -9.93 -20.31 -3.97
N TRP A 14 -9.51 -20.29 -2.71
CA TRP A 14 -8.11 -20.45 -2.32
C TRP A 14 -7.81 -21.95 -2.31
N PRO A 15 -7.08 -22.48 -3.30
CA PRO A 15 -6.80 -23.92 -3.34
C PRO A 15 -6.06 -24.32 -2.05
N GLY A 16 -6.68 -25.19 -1.25
CA GLY A 16 -6.16 -25.68 0.03
C GLY A 16 -6.82 -25.08 1.29
N LEU A 17 -7.62 -24.01 1.19
CA LEU A 17 -8.33 -23.46 2.36
C LEU A 17 -9.39 -24.44 2.90
N ASP A 18 -9.97 -25.24 1.99
CA ASP A 18 -10.99 -26.26 2.28
C ASP A 18 -10.44 -27.43 3.13
N GLU A 19 -9.11 -27.59 3.20
CA GLU A 19 -8.46 -28.60 4.05
C GLU A 19 -8.49 -28.20 5.53
N PHE A 20 -8.78 -26.94 5.84
CA PHE A 20 -8.82 -26.41 7.20
C PHE A 20 -10.26 -26.37 7.74
N VAL A 21 -10.78 -27.55 8.05
CA VAL A 21 -12.19 -27.83 8.36
C VAL A 21 -12.73 -27.10 9.62
N ASP A 22 -11.85 -26.58 10.49
CA ASP A 22 -12.22 -25.93 11.77
C ASP A 22 -11.99 -24.41 11.79
N ILE A 23 -11.67 -23.79 10.66
CA ILE A 23 -11.40 -22.36 10.59
C ILE A 23 -12.70 -21.56 10.44
N VAL A 24 -12.96 -20.69 11.41
CA VAL A 24 -13.98 -19.64 11.24
C VAL A 24 -13.40 -18.53 10.39
N VAL A 25 -13.94 -18.37 9.19
CA VAL A 25 -13.58 -17.34 8.24
C VAL A 25 -14.58 -16.19 8.31
N ASN A 26 -14.16 -15.02 8.76
CA ASN A 26 -14.95 -13.79 8.64
C ASN A 26 -14.37 -12.90 7.54
N ARG A 27 -15.15 -12.68 6.48
CA ARG A 27 -14.76 -11.86 5.34
C ARG A 27 -15.41 -10.49 5.43
N SER A 28 -14.57 -9.46 5.42
CA SER A 28 -15.03 -8.08 5.27
C SER A 28 -14.79 -7.61 3.83
N ALA A 29 -15.84 -7.59 3.01
CA ALA A 29 -15.77 -7.06 1.64
C ALA A 29 -15.37 -5.57 1.61
N ALA A 30 -15.67 -4.82 2.68
CA ALA A 30 -15.34 -3.40 2.80
C ALA A 30 -13.84 -3.13 2.99
N THR A 31 -13.13 -4.07 3.60
CA THR A 31 -11.70 -3.91 3.93
C THR A 31 -10.80 -4.90 3.19
N SER A 32 -11.39 -5.80 2.39
CA SER A 32 -10.69 -6.88 1.70
C SER A 32 -9.86 -7.71 2.69
N THR A 33 -10.41 -7.99 3.88
CA THR A 33 -9.71 -8.75 4.92
C THR A 33 -10.39 -10.07 5.22
N LEU A 34 -9.58 -11.09 5.47
CA LEU A 34 -9.95 -12.40 5.98
C LEU A 34 -9.51 -12.48 7.44
N THR A 35 -10.44 -12.65 8.36
CA THR A 35 -10.10 -13.03 9.74
C THR A 35 -10.30 -14.53 9.87
N VAL A 36 -9.28 -15.19 10.36
CA VAL A 36 -9.16 -16.64 10.41
C VAL A 36 -8.85 -17.00 11.86
N HIS A 37 -9.76 -17.73 12.50
CA HIS A 37 -9.62 -18.13 13.90
C HIS A 37 -9.07 -19.55 14.03
N ASN A 38 -8.49 -19.84 15.19
CA ASN A 38 -7.98 -21.16 15.59
C ASN A 38 -6.83 -21.70 14.74
N ILE A 39 -6.04 -20.86 14.07
CA ILE A 39 -4.91 -21.31 13.25
C ILE A 39 -3.80 -21.88 14.15
N PRO A 40 -3.46 -23.18 14.07
CA PRO A 40 -2.30 -23.74 14.72
C PRO A 40 -1.02 -23.02 14.31
N HIS A 41 -0.06 -22.90 15.22
CA HIS A 41 1.18 -22.15 14.95
C HIS A 41 2.03 -22.81 13.85
N ASP A 42 2.09 -24.13 13.85
CA ASP A 42 2.77 -24.92 12.81
C ASP A 42 2.07 -24.80 11.45
N GLU A 43 0.74 -24.72 11.45
CA GLU A 43 -0.02 -24.51 10.22
C GLU A 43 0.12 -23.09 9.67
N ILE A 44 0.20 -22.05 10.50
CA ILE A 44 0.43 -20.70 9.96
C ILE A 44 1.82 -20.58 9.36
N GLN A 45 2.84 -21.21 9.97
CA GLN A 45 4.18 -21.22 9.37
C GLN A 45 4.16 -21.99 8.06
N ARG A 46 3.50 -23.15 8.01
CA ARG A 46 3.32 -23.89 6.76
C ARG A 46 2.55 -23.08 5.71
N PHE A 47 1.53 -22.33 6.09
CA PHE A 47 0.74 -21.47 5.21
C PHE A 47 1.56 -20.27 4.72
N ILE A 48 2.44 -19.74 5.56
CA ILE A 48 3.42 -18.73 5.20
C ILE A 48 4.41 -19.30 4.16
N ASP A 49 4.97 -20.48 4.43
CA ASP A 49 5.99 -21.13 3.60
C ASP A 49 5.43 -21.61 2.25
N LEU A 50 4.20 -22.18 2.23
CA LEU A 50 3.59 -22.75 1.02
C LEU A 50 3.21 -21.68 -0.02
N TYR A 51 2.97 -20.46 0.44
CA TYR A 51 2.53 -19.35 -0.39
C TYR A 51 3.51 -18.17 -0.32
N GLU A 52 4.80 -18.49 -0.14
CA GLU A 52 5.93 -17.61 0.15
C GLU A 52 5.88 -16.24 -0.54
N GLU A 53 5.48 -16.17 -1.82
CA GLU A 53 5.42 -14.90 -2.54
C GLU A 53 4.10 -14.11 -2.40
N THR A 54 2.99 -14.80 -2.16
CA THR A 54 1.64 -14.19 -2.22
C THR A 54 1.06 -13.92 -0.84
N LEU A 55 1.29 -14.78 0.15
CA LEU A 55 0.67 -14.67 1.48
C LEU A 55 1.50 -13.93 2.51
N HIS A 56 2.84 -14.02 2.48
CA HIS A 56 3.70 -13.17 3.31
C HIS A 56 3.36 -11.68 3.14
N ARG A 57 2.95 -11.28 1.93
CA ARG A 57 2.56 -9.91 1.58
C ARG A 57 1.17 -9.52 2.08
N ASN A 58 0.36 -10.51 2.42
CA ASN A 58 -1.05 -10.38 2.75
C ASN A 58 -1.33 -10.61 4.24
N ILE A 59 -0.44 -11.21 5.02
CA ILE A 59 -0.61 -11.27 6.48
C ILE A 59 -0.47 -9.87 7.05
N MET A 60 -1.56 -9.34 7.61
CA MET A 60 -1.53 -8.07 8.32
C MET A 60 -1.23 -8.28 9.81
N PHE A 61 -1.70 -9.38 10.37
CA PHE A 61 -1.57 -9.67 11.80
C PHE A 61 -1.72 -11.16 12.08
N TYR A 62 -0.95 -11.69 13.03
CA TYR A 62 -1.20 -12.97 13.66
C TYR A 62 -0.92 -12.88 15.15
N ASP A 63 -1.90 -13.29 15.95
CA ASP A 63 -1.76 -13.47 17.39
C ASP A 63 -1.69 -14.97 17.71
N ALA A 64 -0.51 -15.41 18.14
CA ALA A 64 -0.27 -16.81 18.50
C ALA A 64 -1.02 -17.24 19.77
N GLN A 65 -1.34 -16.33 20.69
CA GLN A 65 -2.07 -16.64 21.92
C GLN A 65 -3.55 -16.89 21.62
N THR A 66 -4.17 -16.00 20.84
CA THR A 66 -5.58 -16.14 20.46
C THR A 66 -5.77 -17.02 19.23
N LYS A 67 -4.67 -17.40 18.55
CA LYS A 67 -4.66 -18.13 17.28
C LYS A 67 -5.51 -17.44 16.20
N VAL A 68 -5.44 -16.11 16.15
CA VAL A 68 -6.21 -15.30 15.18
C VAL A 68 -5.25 -14.69 14.17
N GLY A 69 -5.48 -14.99 12.90
CA GLY A 69 -4.80 -14.35 11.77
C GLY A 69 -5.74 -13.38 11.04
N ILE A 70 -5.23 -12.21 10.68
CA ILE A 70 -5.90 -11.27 9.78
C ILE A 70 -5.07 -11.14 8.52
N PHE A 71 -5.67 -11.53 7.40
CA PHE A 71 -5.06 -11.52 6.08
C PHE A 71 -5.77 -10.49 5.20
N ARG A 72 -5.03 -9.86 4.29
CA ARG A 72 -5.54 -9.00 3.23
C ARG A 72 -5.70 -9.86 1.98
N ILE A 73 -6.90 -9.89 1.41
CA ILE A 73 -7.16 -10.56 0.14
C ILE A 73 -7.36 -9.47 -0.91
N PRO A 74 -6.33 -9.11 -1.69
CA PRO A 74 -6.52 -8.12 -2.74
C PRO A 74 -7.52 -8.66 -3.75
N SER A 75 -8.44 -7.80 -4.19
CA SER A 75 -9.34 -8.14 -5.29
C SER A 75 -8.60 -8.08 -6.63
N ASN A 76 -9.13 -8.73 -7.66
CA ASN A 76 -8.46 -8.83 -8.97
C ASN A 76 -8.11 -7.46 -9.57
N ASP A 77 -8.98 -6.47 -9.39
CA ASP A 77 -8.73 -5.08 -9.76
C ASP A 77 -7.53 -4.47 -9.02
N GLN A 78 -7.38 -4.73 -7.72
CA GLN A 78 -6.23 -4.26 -6.95
C GLN A 78 -4.93 -4.94 -7.42
N VAL A 79 -4.98 -6.24 -7.70
CA VAL A 79 -3.84 -7.00 -8.23
C VAL A 79 -3.42 -6.45 -9.60
N ALA A 80 -4.38 -6.21 -10.49
CA ALA A 80 -4.15 -5.64 -11.81
C ALA A 80 -3.53 -4.25 -11.72
N ALA A 81 -4.16 -3.33 -10.98
CA ALA A 81 -3.64 -1.97 -10.80
C ALA A 81 -2.22 -1.96 -10.19
N LYS A 82 -1.97 -2.80 -9.19
CA LYS A 82 -0.63 -2.97 -8.59
C LYS A 82 0.39 -3.44 -9.63
N SER A 83 0.05 -4.47 -10.41
CA SER A 83 0.93 -5.06 -11.40
C SER A 83 1.29 -4.06 -12.50
N GLU A 84 0.28 -3.39 -13.06
CA GLU A 84 0.45 -2.39 -14.13
C GLU A 84 1.27 -1.21 -13.65
N PHE A 85 0.97 -0.66 -12.46
CA PHE A 85 1.74 0.44 -11.90
C PHE A 85 3.21 0.06 -11.70
N SER A 86 3.46 -1.11 -11.13
CA SER A 86 4.83 -1.60 -10.88
C SER A 86 5.59 -1.82 -12.19
N THR A 87 4.90 -2.30 -13.22
CA THR A 87 5.47 -2.53 -14.55
C THR A 87 5.86 -1.21 -15.20
N HIS A 88 4.95 -0.24 -15.26
CA HIS A 88 5.24 1.08 -15.81
C HIS A 88 6.35 1.80 -15.03
N LEU A 89 6.31 1.79 -13.70
CA LEU A 89 7.35 2.39 -12.87
C LEU A 89 8.72 1.73 -13.13
N GLY A 90 8.77 0.40 -13.16
CA GLY A 90 9.98 -0.35 -13.47
C GLY A 90 10.53 -0.03 -14.87
N MET A 91 9.66 0.07 -15.88
CA MET A 91 10.04 0.47 -17.23
C MET A 91 10.62 1.88 -17.28
N VAL A 92 10.02 2.85 -16.58
CA VAL A 92 10.55 4.23 -16.53
C VAL A 92 11.91 4.25 -15.86
N ILE A 93 12.06 3.61 -14.70
CA ILE A 93 13.34 3.49 -13.98
C ILE A 93 14.41 2.88 -14.89
N HIS A 94 14.09 1.78 -15.58
CA HIS A 94 15.00 1.11 -16.50
C HIS A 94 15.39 1.99 -17.69
N ASN A 95 14.42 2.62 -18.35
CA ASN A 95 14.66 3.49 -19.50
C ASN A 95 15.52 4.72 -19.14
N MET A 96 15.40 5.19 -17.90
CA MET A 96 16.22 6.27 -17.35
C MET A 96 17.58 5.80 -16.82
N ARG A 97 17.91 4.50 -16.95
CA ARG A 97 19.13 3.85 -16.44
C ARG A 97 19.34 4.03 -14.94
N ARG A 98 18.25 3.92 -14.18
CA ARG A 98 18.19 4.10 -12.71
C ARG A 98 18.09 2.81 -11.93
N ASP A 99 18.13 1.67 -12.62
CA ASP A 99 18.09 0.32 -12.05
C ASP A 99 19.17 0.06 -11.00
N ARG A 100 20.29 0.80 -11.06
CA ARG A 100 21.38 0.70 -10.08
C ARG A 100 21.24 1.61 -8.86
N LEU A 101 20.31 2.56 -8.90
CA LEU A 101 20.16 3.61 -7.87
C LEU A 101 18.98 3.32 -6.94
N VAL A 102 18.00 2.56 -7.43
CA VAL A 102 16.87 2.12 -6.64
C VAL A 102 16.62 0.64 -6.81
N CYS A 103 16.33 -0.02 -5.71
CA CYS A 103 15.91 -1.41 -5.67
C CYS A 103 14.39 -1.46 -5.47
N PRO A 104 13.63 -2.05 -6.41
CA PRO A 104 12.23 -2.38 -6.17
C PRO A 104 12.17 -3.43 -5.06
N SER A 105 11.64 -3.07 -3.90
CA SER A 105 11.58 -3.96 -2.74
C SER A 105 10.24 -4.69 -2.63
N GLY A 106 9.28 -4.33 -3.50
CA GLY A 106 7.95 -4.93 -3.47
C GLY A 106 7.26 -4.69 -2.13
N SER A 107 6.74 -5.78 -1.55
CA SER A 107 5.94 -5.77 -0.34
C SER A 107 6.77 -6.24 0.86
N VAL A 108 7.60 -5.35 1.42
CA VAL A 108 8.36 -5.61 2.65
C VAL A 108 7.58 -5.17 3.88
N LEU A 109 7.46 -6.06 4.85
CA LEU A 109 6.90 -5.75 6.15
C LEU A 109 7.83 -4.79 6.88
N CYS A 110 7.42 -3.54 7.08
CA CYS A 110 8.18 -2.62 7.91
C CYS A 110 7.65 -2.65 9.34
N GLN A 111 8.56 -2.91 10.26
CA GLN A 111 8.32 -2.85 11.68
C GLN A 111 8.89 -1.53 12.22
N SER A 112 8.09 -0.77 12.96
CA SER A 112 8.58 0.42 13.67
C SER A 112 9.50 0.02 14.84
N ALA A 113 10.25 0.99 15.36
CA ALA A 113 11.10 0.80 16.54
C ALA A 113 10.32 0.29 17.77
N ASP A 114 9.04 0.66 17.90
CA ASP A 114 8.13 0.16 18.94
C ASP A 114 7.57 -1.25 18.66
N ARG A 115 8.09 -1.93 17.64
CA ARG A 115 7.69 -3.25 17.15
C ARG A 115 6.27 -3.33 16.60
N THR A 116 5.55 -2.21 16.45
CA THR A 116 4.26 -2.24 15.78
C THR A 116 4.46 -2.43 14.28
N ILE A 117 3.74 -3.40 13.72
CA ILE A 117 3.63 -3.61 12.28
C ILE A 117 2.96 -2.37 11.69
N ILE A 118 3.57 -1.78 10.66
CA ILE A 118 3.11 -0.50 10.10
C ILE A 118 2.17 -0.72 8.93
N ALA A 119 2.52 -1.65 8.05
CA ALA A 119 1.76 -2.31 6.99
C ALA A 119 2.81 -2.90 6.04
N THR A 120 2.35 -3.51 4.96
CA THR A 120 3.19 -3.91 3.84
C THR A 120 2.75 -3.09 2.62
N PRO A 121 3.63 -2.27 2.01
CA PRO A 121 3.26 -1.53 0.81
C PRO A 121 2.95 -2.49 -0.32
N ASP A 122 2.10 -2.07 -1.27
CA ASP A 122 1.85 -2.88 -2.46
C ASP A 122 3.11 -2.90 -3.33
N THR A 123 3.75 -1.75 -3.51
CA THR A 123 5.05 -1.61 -4.20
C THR A 123 5.90 -0.58 -3.48
N SER A 124 7.22 -0.73 -3.52
CA SER A 124 8.14 0.21 -2.90
C SER A 124 9.47 0.30 -3.63
N LEU A 125 10.15 1.44 -3.49
CA LEU A 125 11.51 1.68 -3.98
C LEU A 125 12.41 2.02 -2.80
N ILE A 126 13.53 1.30 -2.67
CA ILE A 126 14.58 1.57 -1.68
C ILE A 126 15.80 2.10 -2.43
N PRO A 127 16.38 3.26 -2.05
CA PRO A 127 17.67 3.70 -2.59
C PRO A 127 18.75 2.65 -2.35
N THR A 128 19.57 2.33 -3.37
CA THR A 128 20.59 1.27 -3.23
C THR A 128 21.67 1.63 -2.21
N ASN A 129 21.95 2.92 -2.02
CA ASN A 129 22.85 3.42 -0.98
C ASN A 129 22.31 3.24 0.46
N ARG A 130 21.07 2.77 0.64
CA ARG A 130 20.41 2.59 1.94
C ARG A 130 19.98 1.15 2.24
N LEU A 131 20.34 0.19 1.39
CA LEU A 131 19.92 -1.20 1.53
C LEU A 131 20.36 -1.82 2.87
N ASP A 132 21.51 -1.42 3.39
CA ASP A 132 22.09 -1.97 4.62
C ASP A 132 21.67 -1.22 5.89
N GLU A 133 21.13 0.00 5.75
CA GLU A 133 20.97 0.92 6.87
C GLU A 133 19.59 0.83 7.51
N HIS A 134 18.51 0.68 6.74
CA HIS A 134 17.15 0.72 7.28
C HIS A 134 16.08 0.06 6.40
N PRO A 135 14.98 -0.45 6.99
CA PRO A 135 13.94 -1.18 6.26
C PRO A 135 12.95 -0.30 5.49
N PHE A 136 12.96 1.03 5.67
CA PHE A 136 11.93 1.89 5.08
C PHE A 136 12.29 2.33 3.66
N PRO A 137 11.37 2.21 2.69
CA PRO A 137 11.59 2.70 1.33
C PRO A 137 11.57 4.23 1.26
N SER A 138 12.14 4.80 0.21
CA SER A 138 12.00 6.22 -0.12
C SER A 138 10.65 6.51 -0.78
N VAL A 139 10.17 5.56 -1.60
CA VAL A 139 8.86 5.62 -2.26
C VAL A 139 8.01 4.44 -1.85
N MET A 140 6.77 4.73 -1.47
CA MET A 140 5.74 3.76 -1.18
C MET A 140 4.58 3.89 -2.14
N VAL A 141 4.00 2.77 -2.56
CA VAL A 141 2.77 2.72 -3.35
C VAL A 141 1.75 1.85 -2.62
N GLN A 142 0.52 2.33 -2.55
CA GLN A 142 -0.60 1.59 -1.99
C GLN A 142 -1.81 1.67 -2.91
N VAL A 143 -2.41 0.52 -3.19
CA VAL A 143 -3.60 0.35 -4.01
C VAL A 143 -4.78 -0.03 -3.11
N GLY A 144 -5.87 0.71 -3.22
CA GLY A 144 -7.08 0.37 -2.50
C GLY A 144 -8.34 0.84 -3.20
N ARG A 145 -9.48 0.52 -2.60
CA ARG A 145 -10.79 1.00 -3.08
C ARG A 145 -11.21 2.24 -2.31
N MET A 146 -12.15 3.02 -2.86
CA MET A 146 -12.64 4.25 -2.23
C MET A 146 -13.10 4.05 -0.77
N GLN A 147 -13.73 2.92 -0.45
CA GLN A 147 -14.20 2.61 0.91
C GLN A 147 -13.03 2.52 1.91
N SER A 148 -11.84 2.16 1.44
CA SER A 148 -10.62 2.06 2.24
C SER A 148 -9.85 3.38 2.32
N ARG A 149 -10.20 4.43 1.57
CA ARG A 149 -9.42 5.68 1.44
C ARG A 149 -9.02 6.26 2.80
N ARG A 150 -9.96 6.37 3.75
CA ARG A 150 -9.67 6.89 5.10
C ARG A 150 -8.64 6.04 5.84
N SER A 151 -8.77 4.72 5.78
CA SER A 151 -7.83 3.79 6.41
C SER A 151 -6.46 3.84 5.73
N LEU A 152 -6.42 3.89 4.40
CA LEU A 152 -5.18 4.07 3.64
C LEU A 152 -4.46 5.36 4.05
N MET A 153 -5.17 6.48 4.09
CA MET A 153 -4.61 7.76 4.54
C MET A 153 -4.04 7.68 5.95
N GLN A 154 -4.71 6.97 6.87
CA GLN A 154 -4.18 6.76 8.23
C GLN A 154 -2.90 5.91 8.23
N ILE A 155 -2.85 4.85 7.42
CA ILE A 155 -1.65 4.02 7.23
C ILE A 155 -0.52 4.89 6.67
N MET A 156 -0.77 5.70 5.63
CA MET A 156 0.23 6.58 5.03
C MET A 156 0.77 7.62 6.02
N ARG A 157 -0.11 8.25 6.81
CA ARG A 157 0.32 9.13 7.91
C ARG A 157 1.15 8.37 8.95
N LYS A 158 0.89 7.08 9.18
CA LYS A 158 1.72 6.24 10.09
C LYS A 158 3.11 6.02 9.48
N TRP A 159 3.21 5.73 8.19
CA TRP A 159 4.50 5.57 7.50
C TRP A 159 5.38 6.82 7.57
N PHE A 160 4.84 8.00 7.27
CA PHE A 160 5.62 9.24 7.40
C PHE A 160 6.13 9.45 8.83
N ARG A 161 5.26 9.27 9.84
CA ARG A 161 5.64 9.45 11.25
C ARG A 161 6.68 8.44 11.73
N CYS A 162 6.55 7.17 11.35
CA CYS A 162 7.38 6.10 11.89
C CYS A 162 8.66 5.84 11.10
N SER A 163 8.74 6.27 9.83
CA SER A 163 9.92 6.06 8.99
C SER A 163 11.11 6.94 9.36
N GLY A 164 10.95 7.88 10.29
CA GLY A 164 11.99 8.83 10.63
C GLY A 164 12.43 9.70 9.44
N GLY A 165 11.47 10.08 8.58
CA GLY A 165 11.74 10.85 7.37
C GLY A 165 12.37 10.04 6.24
N GLN A 166 12.47 8.72 6.36
CA GLN A 166 13.02 7.87 5.29
C GLN A 166 12.05 7.67 4.12
N VAL A 167 10.75 7.59 4.41
CA VAL A 167 9.70 7.61 3.38
C VAL A 167 9.52 9.05 2.95
N LYS A 168 9.86 9.35 1.70
CA LYS A 168 9.78 10.69 1.12
C LYS A 168 8.53 10.89 0.29
N ILE A 169 8.13 9.86 -0.44
CA ILE A 169 6.98 9.89 -1.34
C ILE A 169 6.03 8.73 -1.02
N VAL A 170 4.75 9.02 -0.98
CA VAL A 170 3.66 8.05 -0.93
C VAL A 170 2.78 8.26 -2.17
N VAL A 171 2.53 7.18 -2.90
CA VAL A 171 1.58 7.13 -4.00
C VAL A 171 0.37 6.30 -3.58
N ILE A 172 -0.82 6.88 -3.66
CA ILE A 172 -2.08 6.18 -3.38
C ILE A 172 -2.85 6.03 -4.68
N ILE A 173 -3.26 4.81 -4.98
CA ILE A 173 -4.09 4.46 -6.14
C ILE A 173 -5.44 4.01 -5.61
N ASN A 174 -6.46 4.86 -5.76
CA ASN A 174 -7.82 4.55 -5.35
C ASN A 174 -8.63 4.08 -6.57
N ILE A 175 -9.17 2.88 -6.48
CA ILE A 175 -10.06 2.29 -7.48
C ILE A 175 -11.51 2.60 -7.07
N ILE A 176 -12.26 3.20 -8.00
CA ILE A 176 -13.65 3.58 -7.80
C ILE A 176 -14.49 2.86 -8.85
N ARG A 177 -15.31 1.91 -8.39
CA ARG A 177 -16.26 1.19 -9.25
C ARG A 177 -17.57 1.97 -9.30
N GLY A 178 -17.95 2.41 -10.48
CA GLY A 178 -19.18 3.15 -10.71
C GLY A 178 -20.25 2.32 -11.43
N PRO A 179 -21.37 2.95 -11.83
CA PRO A 179 -22.24 2.39 -12.85
C PRO A 179 -21.47 2.09 -14.15
N PRO A 180 -21.99 1.23 -15.05
CA PRO A 180 -21.32 0.89 -16.30
C PRO A 180 -20.84 2.13 -17.07
N GLY A 181 -19.54 2.17 -17.38
CA GLY A 181 -18.90 3.29 -18.09
C GLY A 181 -18.54 4.49 -17.22
N ARG A 182 -18.64 4.39 -15.88
CA ARG A 182 -18.27 5.42 -14.91
C ARG A 182 -17.26 4.92 -13.88
N ASP A 183 -16.40 4.01 -14.32
CA ASP A 183 -15.31 3.52 -13.51
C ASP A 183 -14.18 4.56 -13.50
N GLU A 184 -13.59 4.78 -12.33
CA GLU A 184 -12.60 5.83 -12.12
C GLU A 184 -11.41 5.28 -11.33
N MET A 185 -10.24 5.85 -11.56
CA MET A 185 -9.04 5.63 -10.76
C MET A 185 -8.43 6.96 -10.36
N VAL A 186 -8.19 7.16 -9.06
CA VAL A 186 -7.58 8.37 -8.53
C VAL A 186 -6.17 8.08 -8.05
N PHE A 187 -5.21 8.80 -8.60
CA PHE A 187 -3.80 8.76 -8.26
C PHE A 187 -3.46 9.96 -7.39
N GLN A 188 -2.92 9.73 -6.20
CA GLN A 188 -2.49 10.79 -5.30
C GLN A 188 -1.00 10.62 -5.01
N LYS A 189 -0.24 11.71 -5.06
CA LYS A 189 1.16 11.75 -4.61
C LYS A 189 1.23 12.66 -3.38
N TRP A 190 1.75 12.10 -2.29
CA TRP A 190 2.01 12.81 -1.05
C TRP A 190 3.52 12.86 -0.84
N ARG A 191 4.02 13.97 -0.32
CA ARG A 191 5.43 14.17 0.03
C ARG A 191 5.57 14.38 1.52
N CYS A 192 6.68 13.90 2.08
CA CYS A 192 7.07 14.27 3.43
C CYS A 192 7.65 15.70 3.43
N PRO A 193 7.15 16.64 4.25
CA PRO A 193 7.74 17.96 4.34
C PRO A 193 9.21 17.89 4.78
N GLU A 194 10.09 18.67 4.14
CA GLU A 194 11.55 18.63 4.38
C GLU A 194 11.96 19.21 5.75
N ASP A 195 11.16 20.13 6.30
CA ASP A 195 11.47 20.85 7.54
C ASP A 195 10.86 20.23 8.81
N GLU A 196 10.25 19.05 8.71
CA GLU A 196 9.62 18.43 9.87
C GLU A 196 10.64 17.59 10.67
N PRO A 197 10.97 17.98 11.93
CA PRO A 197 11.83 17.16 12.76
C PRO A 197 11.19 15.79 12.91
N VAL A 198 11.98 14.77 12.60
CA VAL A 198 11.69 13.36 12.83
C VAL A 198 11.13 13.21 14.24
N CYS A 199 9.90 12.69 14.35
CA CYS A 199 9.36 12.34 15.65
C CYS A 199 10.20 11.19 16.22
N ASP A 200 11.19 11.51 17.04
CA ASP A 200 11.91 10.58 17.93
C ASP A 200 10.98 9.92 18.97
N THR A 201 9.71 10.30 19.00
CA THR A 201 8.72 9.64 19.85
C THR A 201 8.40 8.26 19.29
N ALA A 202 9.07 7.25 19.86
CA ALA A 202 8.56 5.89 19.96
C ALA A 202 7.05 5.96 20.22
N PHE A 203 6.25 5.56 19.24
CA PHE A 203 4.80 5.52 19.35
C PHE A 203 4.47 4.30 20.22
N SER A 204 4.64 4.43 21.54
CA SER A 204 4.08 3.46 22.46
C SER A 204 2.55 3.53 22.32
N ILE A 205 1.99 2.69 21.45
CA ILE A 205 0.58 2.31 21.48
C ILE A 205 0.44 1.46 22.74
N LYS A 206 0.46 2.11 23.90
CA LYS A 206 -0.19 1.54 25.07
C LYS A 206 -1.66 1.58 24.74
N LEU A 207 -2.23 0.42 24.40
CA LEU A 207 -3.66 0.20 24.58
C LEU A 207 -3.98 0.75 25.97
N ARG A 208 -4.99 1.64 26.02
CA ARG A 208 -5.46 2.33 27.22
C ARG A 208 -5.27 1.49 28.48
N ASP A 209 -4.54 2.05 29.43
CA ASP A 209 -5.03 2.28 30.79
C ASP A 209 -4.22 3.47 31.36
N ASP A 210 -4.92 4.59 31.61
CA ASP A 210 -4.55 5.74 32.44
C ASP A 210 -3.12 6.34 32.33
N ALA A 211 -2.70 6.75 31.13
CA ALA A 211 -1.55 7.64 30.99
C ALA A 211 -1.97 9.13 30.88
N PRO A 212 -1.31 10.06 31.60
CA PRO A 212 -1.63 11.48 31.56
C PRO A 212 -1.45 12.04 30.14
N GLN A 213 -2.47 12.77 29.69
CA GLN A 213 -2.57 13.36 28.37
C GLN A 213 -1.40 14.34 28.13
N PRO A 214 -0.57 14.16 27.07
CA PRO A 214 0.47 15.12 26.77
C PRO A 214 -0.17 16.48 26.44
N ALA A 215 0.50 17.55 26.87
CA ALA A 215 0.09 18.94 26.64
C ALA A 215 -0.27 19.19 25.17
N PRO A 216 -1.16 20.17 24.86
CA PRO A 216 -1.61 20.45 23.50
C PRO A 216 -0.45 20.99 22.65
N GLY A 217 0.37 20.08 22.12
CA GLY A 217 1.32 20.38 21.07
C GLY A 217 0.56 20.67 19.79
N THR A 218 1.01 21.68 19.06
CA THR A 218 0.52 22.08 17.74
C THR A 218 0.28 20.84 16.89
N ARG A 219 -0.98 20.50 16.62
CA ARG A 219 -1.35 19.44 15.66
C ARG A 219 -0.83 19.88 14.30
N ARG A 220 0.35 19.38 13.92
CA ARG A 220 0.95 19.65 12.62
C ARG A 220 0.14 18.96 11.53
N ARG A 221 -0.10 19.69 10.46
CA ARG A 221 -0.97 19.28 9.36
C ARG A 221 -0.06 18.81 8.23
N PHE A 222 0.01 17.50 8.04
CA PHE A 222 0.56 16.95 6.80
C PHE A 222 -0.17 17.62 5.63
N GLU A 223 0.56 18.07 4.61
CA GLU A 223 -0.09 18.43 3.34
C GLU A 223 -0.51 17.12 2.67
N GLU A 224 -1.76 16.76 2.92
CA GLU A 224 -2.35 15.46 2.55
C GLU A 224 -2.56 15.26 1.05
N SER A 225 -2.07 16.16 0.20
CA SER A 225 -2.00 15.98 -1.25
C SER A 225 -1.23 17.14 -1.88
N GLU A 226 -0.04 16.88 -2.40
CA GLU A 226 0.63 17.83 -3.31
C GLU A 226 0.12 17.67 -4.74
N PHE A 227 -0.38 16.48 -5.07
CA PHE A 227 -0.84 16.14 -6.40
C PHE A 227 -1.94 15.08 -6.35
N GLU A 228 -3.02 15.33 -7.07
CA GLU A 228 -4.14 14.41 -7.24
C GLU A 228 -4.57 14.44 -8.71
N VAL A 229 -4.65 13.26 -9.31
CA VAL A 229 -5.06 13.07 -10.69
C VAL A 229 -6.13 12.00 -10.75
N GLU A 230 -7.25 12.37 -11.34
CA GLU A 230 -8.37 11.48 -11.59
C GLU A 230 -8.31 10.99 -13.04
N VAL A 231 -8.46 9.67 -13.20
CA VAL A 231 -8.54 8.98 -14.48
C VAL A 231 -9.93 8.39 -14.62
N ALA A 232 -10.68 8.97 -15.54
CA ALA A 232 -11.98 8.50 -16.02
C ALA A 232 -11.87 8.21 -17.54
N PRO A 233 -12.83 7.48 -18.16
CA PRO A 233 -12.74 7.07 -19.57
C PRO A 233 -12.45 8.21 -20.56
N HIS A 234 -12.76 9.46 -20.21
CA HIS A 234 -12.54 10.64 -21.05
C HIS A 234 -11.65 11.72 -20.43
N SER A 235 -11.14 11.53 -19.21
CA SER A 235 -10.24 12.50 -18.55
C SER A 235 -8.89 12.57 -19.25
N ARG A 236 -8.18 13.70 -19.22
CA ARG A 236 -6.76 13.81 -19.61
C ARG A 236 -5.91 13.99 -18.36
N PRO A 237 -5.42 12.91 -17.74
CA PRO A 237 -4.68 13.01 -16.49
C PRO A 237 -3.36 13.76 -16.69
N LEU A 238 -3.00 14.61 -15.73
CA LEU A 238 -1.69 15.23 -15.70
C LEU A 238 -0.61 14.18 -15.38
N PRO A 239 0.62 14.32 -15.91
CA PRO A 239 1.69 13.42 -15.56
C PRO A 239 2.08 13.60 -14.09
N MET A 240 2.48 12.51 -13.43
CA MET A 240 3.02 12.53 -12.08
C MET A 240 4.54 12.54 -12.15
N VAL A 241 5.15 13.46 -11.41
CA VAL A 241 6.60 13.58 -11.28
C VAL A 241 7.00 13.02 -9.91
N LEU A 242 7.93 12.06 -9.89
CA LEU A 242 8.61 11.63 -8.66
C LEU A 242 10.02 12.23 -8.68
N GLU A 243 10.26 13.15 -7.76
CA GLU A 243 11.47 13.95 -7.69
C GLU A 243 12.71 13.06 -7.48
N TYR A 244 13.72 13.22 -8.33
CA TYR A 244 14.92 12.37 -8.33
C TYR A 244 15.56 12.26 -6.95
N GLU A 245 15.76 13.41 -6.31
CA GLU A 245 16.42 13.52 -5.02
C GLU A 245 15.68 12.78 -3.92
N LEU A 246 14.34 12.81 -3.94
CA LEU A 246 13.51 12.12 -2.98
C LEU A 246 13.51 10.60 -3.22
N VAL A 247 13.54 10.18 -4.49
CA VAL A 247 13.52 8.77 -4.86
C VAL A 247 14.87 8.10 -4.59
N CYS A 248 15.98 8.75 -4.98
CA CYS A 248 17.33 8.18 -4.92
C CYS A 248 18.10 8.59 -3.65
N ASN A 249 17.60 9.55 -2.87
CA ASN A 249 18.27 10.08 -1.69
C ASN A 249 19.67 10.64 -1.99
N GLU A 250 19.82 11.29 -3.15
CA GLU A 250 21.04 11.94 -3.62
C GLU A 250 20.71 13.07 -4.62
N ALA A 251 21.57 14.07 -4.72
CA ALA A 251 21.36 15.18 -5.66
C ALA A 251 21.45 14.69 -7.12
N PRO A 252 20.61 15.23 -8.03
CA PRO A 252 20.68 14.87 -9.44
C PRO A 252 21.96 15.41 -10.09
N GLY A 253 22.64 14.54 -10.84
CA GLY A 253 23.69 14.91 -11.79
C GLY A 253 23.13 15.51 -13.10
N PRO A 254 24.00 15.95 -14.02
CA PRO A 254 23.59 16.71 -15.22
C PRO A 254 22.63 16.00 -16.17
N GLU A 255 22.71 14.66 -16.24
CA GLU A 255 21.84 13.82 -17.07
C GLU A 255 20.74 13.13 -16.24
N GLN A 256 20.61 13.52 -14.98
CA GLN A 256 19.67 12.93 -14.04
C GLN A 256 18.48 13.87 -13.86
N GLY A 257 17.29 13.35 -14.15
CA GLY A 257 16.03 14.07 -14.03
C GLY A 257 15.02 13.26 -13.24
N ASP A 258 13.90 13.89 -12.96
CA ASP A 258 12.80 13.28 -12.22
C ASP A 258 12.15 12.14 -12.99
N ILE A 259 11.56 11.20 -12.25
CA ILE A 259 10.83 10.07 -12.82
C ILE A 259 9.44 10.56 -13.24
N LEU A 260 9.14 10.49 -14.54
CA LEU A 260 7.89 10.97 -15.11
C LEU A 260 6.94 9.81 -15.44
N MET A 261 5.83 9.72 -14.72
CA MET A 261 4.71 8.84 -15.05
C MET A 261 3.71 9.61 -15.94
N THR A 262 3.58 9.19 -17.19
CA THR A 262 2.86 9.94 -18.22
C THR A 262 1.34 9.71 -18.20
N GLU A 263 0.59 10.57 -18.88
CA GLU A 263 -0.85 10.41 -19.12
C GLU A 263 -1.19 9.03 -19.71
N ALA A 264 -0.42 8.58 -20.70
CA ALA A 264 -0.66 7.31 -21.39
C ALA A 264 -0.56 6.12 -20.43
N MET A 265 0.45 6.12 -19.55
CA MET A 265 0.63 5.06 -18.54
C MET A 265 -0.54 4.99 -17.55
N PHE A 266 -1.07 6.15 -17.14
CA PHE A 266 -2.24 6.18 -16.25
C PHE A 266 -3.51 5.64 -16.93
N ARG A 267 -3.71 5.95 -18.21
CA ARG A 267 -4.82 5.41 -19.00
C ARG A 267 -4.69 3.91 -19.22
N ASP A 268 -3.51 3.43 -19.61
CA ASP A 268 -3.26 2.01 -19.88
C ASP A 268 -3.56 1.18 -18.64
N MET A 269 -3.03 1.59 -17.48
CA MET A 269 -3.32 0.97 -16.18
C MET A 269 -4.82 0.99 -15.84
N ALA A 270 -5.52 2.10 -16.08
CA ALA A 270 -6.94 2.21 -15.80
C ALA A 270 -7.77 1.24 -16.66
N VAL A 271 -7.47 1.18 -17.97
CA VAL A 271 -8.12 0.25 -18.90
C VAL A 271 -7.88 -1.19 -18.48
N SER A 272 -6.63 -1.58 -18.19
CA SER A 272 -6.30 -2.93 -17.70
C SER A 272 -7.03 -3.28 -16.41
N THR A 273 -7.15 -2.33 -15.49
CA THR A 273 -7.83 -2.53 -14.20
C THR A 273 -9.33 -2.71 -14.36
N TRP A 274 -9.99 -1.90 -15.19
CA TRP A 274 -11.45 -1.94 -15.39
C TRP A 274 -11.93 -3.20 -16.12
N LEU A 275 -11.05 -3.92 -16.83
CA LEU A 275 -11.41 -5.24 -17.40
C LEU A 275 -11.85 -6.24 -16.32
N TRP A 276 -11.37 -6.07 -15.08
CA TRP A 276 -11.72 -6.92 -13.94
C TRP A 276 -13.03 -6.54 -13.24
N PHE A 277 -13.75 -5.55 -13.76
CA PHE A 277 -15.05 -5.15 -13.21
C PHE A 277 -16.23 -5.88 -13.88
N ARG A 278 -15.95 -6.67 -14.91
CA ARG A 278 -16.94 -7.35 -15.75
C ARG A 278 -17.16 -8.80 -15.32
#